data_AF-A0A660RSX6-F1
#
_entry.id   AF-A0A660RSX6-F1
#
_cell.length_a   1.000
_cell.length_b   1.000
_cell.length_c   1.000
_cell.angle_alpha   90.00
_cell.angle_beta   90.00
_cell.angle_gamma   90.00
#
_symmetry.space_group_name_H-M   'P 1'
#
loop_
_entity.id
_entity.type
_entity.pdbx_description
1 polymer ?
#
loop_
_entity_poly.entity_id
_entity_poly.type
_entity_poly.pdbx_seq_one_letter_code
_entity_poly.pdbx_strand_id
1 'polypeptide(L)'
;MTEYIRARKSQLNFYRKVPLYIKGEKNRFILYKQEGITISDMRIRKEKHPSILYIKYSDKIKGIQEAQKAFNKKLEDAIKSNNHTKVKETLINIVRETLEEPRSGSLEGVYDTVNILVSDYSKEYDVVKNLIDISHKDYSTILHSINVMALVLGFAFYINLSLDETKILGLCGLLHDVGKTKVNQKILNAQRKLSDEEFEEIKSHTYRGYNI
;
A
#
# COMPACT_ATOMS: atom_id res chain seq x y z
N MET A 1 -22.09 -6.58 -16.67
CA MET A 1 -21.06 -6.57 -15.61
C MET A 1 -20.11 -7.74 -15.86
N THR A 2 -18.80 -7.52 -15.79
CA THR A 2 -17.79 -8.57 -15.94
C THR A 2 -17.81 -9.49 -14.71
N GLU A 3 -18.13 -10.77 -14.90
CA GLU A 3 -18.20 -11.76 -13.81
C GLU A 3 -16.83 -12.03 -13.17
N TYR A 4 -15.76 -11.82 -13.93
CA TYR A 4 -14.38 -12.03 -13.52
C TYR A 4 -13.54 -10.78 -13.74
N ILE A 5 -12.60 -10.54 -12.84
CA ILE A 5 -11.60 -9.47 -12.93
C ILE A 5 -10.20 -10.07 -12.81
N ARG A 6 -9.22 -9.40 -13.41
CA ARG A 6 -7.83 -9.83 -13.34
C ARG A 6 -7.35 -9.80 -11.88
N ALA A 7 -6.77 -10.90 -11.44
CA ALA A 7 -6.09 -10.98 -10.16
C ALA A 7 -4.79 -10.19 -10.23
N ARG A 8 -4.46 -9.44 -9.17
CA ARG A 8 -3.20 -8.70 -9.10
C ARG A 8 -2.04 -9.66 -8.86
N LYS A 9 -1.00 -9.60 -9.71
CA LYS A 9 0.12 -10.58 -9.70
C LYS A 9 0.84 -10.59 -8.35
N SER A 10 1.00 -9.43 -7.74
CA SER A 10 1.67 -9.24 -6.45
C SER A 10 0.82 -9.65 -5.23
N GLN A 11 -0.48 -9.90 -5.39
CA GLN A 11 -1.37 -10.38 -4.33
C GLN A 11 -1.61 -11.91 -4.35
N LEU A 12 -1.11 -12.60 -5.37
CA LEU A 12 -1.43 -14.01 -5.63
C LEU A 12 -1.08 -14.97 -4.48
N ASN A 13 -0.01 -14.69 -3.74
CA ASN A 13 0.41 -15.47 -2.56
C ASN A 13 -0.49 -15.26 -1.35
N PHE A 14 -1.25 -14.16 -1.28
CA PHE A 14 -2.11 -13.83 -0.15
C PHE A 14 -3.50 -14.39 -0.27
N TYR A 15 -3.95 -14.69 -1.49
CA TYR A 15 -5.26 -15.26 -1.77
C TYR A 15 -5.37 -16.70 -1.29
N ARG A 16 -5.70 -16.87 -0.02
CA ARG A 16 -5.99 -18.18 0.57
C ARG A 16 -7.45 -18.52 0.39
N LYS A 17 -8.36 -17.63 0.78
CA LYS A 17 -9.80 -17.84 0.69
C LYS A 17 -10.41 -17.38 -0.64
N VAL A 18 -9.62 -16.76 -1.51
CA VAL A 18 -10.05 -16.38 -2.86
C VAL A 18 -9.59 -17.45 -3.86
N PRO A 19 -10.52 -18.11 -4.60
CA PRO A 19 -10.16 -19.00 -5.71
C PRO A 19 -9.56 -18.22 -6.89
N LEU A 20 -8.64 -18.84 -7.62
CA LEU A 20 -8.03 -18.26 -8.82
C LEU A 20 -8.38 -19.07 -10.06
N TYR A 21 -8.65 -18.37 -11.14
CA TYR A 21 -9.10 -18.93 -12.41
C TYR A 21 -8.13 -18.57 -13.53
N ILE A 22 -8.02 -19.45 -14.52
CA ILE A 22 -7.42 -19.15 -15.83
C ILE A 22 -8.52 -18.95 -16.86
N LYS A 23 -8.25 -18.12 -17.86
CA LYS A 23 -9.13 -17.94 -19.00
C LYS A 23 -8.81 -19.02 -20.04
N GLY A 24 -9.74 -19.95 -20.24
CA GLY A 24 -9.66 -20.99 -21.27
C GLY A 24 -10.29 -20.55 -22.60
N GLU A 25 -10.44 -21.51 -23.51
CA GLU A 25 -11.08 -21.28 -24.81
C GLU A 25 -12.55 -20.86 -24.66
N LYS A 26 -13.06 -20.11 -25.65
CA LYS A 26 -14.45 -19.60 -25.67
C LYS A 26 -14.83 -18.77 -24.44
N ASN A 27 -13.87 -18.04 -23.86
CA ASN A 27 -14.09 -17.13 -22.73
C ASN A 27 -14.56 -17.82 -21.44
N ARG A 28 -14.32 -19.14 -21.30
CA ARG A 28 -14.64 -19.90 -20.08
C ARG A 28 -13.55 -19.74 -19.04
N PHE A 29 -13.93 -19.55 -17.78
CA PHE A 29 -12.99 -19.46 -16.66
C PHE A 29 -12.88 -20.82 -15.97
N ILE A 30 -11.66 -21.36 -15.95
CA ILE A 30 -11.36 -22.68 -15.39
C ILE A 30 -10.64 -22.48 -14.06
N LEU A 31 -11.09 -23.19 -13.02
CA LEU A 31 -10.50 -23.11 -11.69
C LEU A 31 -9.04 -23.62 -11.72
N TYR A 32 -8.09 -22.75 -11.37
CA TYR A 32 -6.67 -23.07 -11.30
C TYR A 32 -6.22 -23.37 -9.87
N LYS A 33 -6.71 -22.59 -8.90
CA LYS A 33 -6.39 -22.74 -7.48
C LYS A 33 -7.68 -22.64 -6.67
N GLN A 34 -7.89 -23.61 -5.78
CA GLN A 34 -9.07 -23.70 -4.93
C GLN A 34 -8.93 -22.84 -3.67
N GLU A 35 -10.06 -22.55 -2.99
CA GLU A 35 -10.05 -21.97 -1.65
C GLU A 35 -9.27 -22.86 -0.66
N GLY A 36 -8.57 -22.25 0.29
CA GLY A 36 -7.77 -22.93 1.31
C GLY A 36 -6.28 -23.11 0.95
N ILE A 37 -5.96 -23.12 -0.34
CA ILE A 37 -4.59 -23.24 -0.88
C ILE A 37 -3.99 -21.84 -1.07
N THR A 38 -2.67 -21.69 -1.17
CA THR A 38 -2.01 -20.44 -1.63
C THR A 38 -1.01 -20.78 -2.72
N ILE A 39 -0.70 -19.82 -3.61
CA ILE A 39 0.43 -19.96 -4.52
C ILE A 39 1.69 -19.54 -3.76
N SER A 40 2.66 -20.43 -3.61
CA SER A 40 3.87 -20.10 -2.85
C SER A 40 4.72 -19.03 -3.54
N ASP A 41 5.42 -18.22 -2.73
CA ASP A 41 6.33 -17.17 -3.21
C ASP A 41 7.37 -17.71 -4.20
N MET A 42 7.86 -18.93 -3.98
CA MET A 42 8.80 -19.59 -4.89
C MET A 42 8.19 -19.81 -6.29
N ARG A 43 6.92 -20.22 -6.38
CA ARG A 43 6.26 -20.44 -7.67
C ARG A 43 6.03 -19.12 -8.39
N ILE A 44 5.69 -18.06 -7.67
CA ILE A 44 5.54 -16.72 -8.23
C ILE A 44 6.87 -16.20 -8.77
N ARG A 45 7.94 -16.26 -7.96
CA ARG A 45 9.27 -15.78 -8.36
C ARG A 45 9.85 -16.53 -9.56
N LYS A 46 9.63 -17.84 -9.65
CA LYS A 46 10.10 -18.68 -10.77
C LYS A 46 9.11 -18.74 -11.94
N GLU A 47 8.07 -17.91 -11.92
CA GLU A 47 7.00 -17.89 -12.93
C GLU A 47 6.38 -19.26 -13.21
N LYS A 48 6.35 -20.15 -12.20
CA LYS A 48 5.74 -21.49 -12.25
C LYS A 48 4.23 -21.43 -11.97
N HIS A 49 3.56 -20.47 -12.57
CA HIS A 49 2.11 -20.29 -12.54
C HIS A 49 1.63 -19.61 -13.84
N PRO A 50 0.34 -19.69 -14.19
CA PRO A 50 -0.21 -19.00 -15.35
C PRO A 50 0.06 -17.50 -15.31
N SER A 51 0.41 -16.93 -16.46
CA SER A 51 0.78 -15.51 -16.61
C SER A 51 -0.34 -14.54 -16.21
N ILE A 52 -1.59 -14.93 -16.43
CA ILE A 52 -2.78 -14.17 -16.05
C ILE A 52 -3.72 -15.07 -15.28
N LEU A 53 -4.09 -14.61 -14.07
CA LEU A 53 -5.08 -15.23 -13.22
C LEU A 53 -6.24 -14.25 -13.00
N TYR A 54 -7.40 -14.80 -12.67
CA TYR A 54 -8.64 -14.08 -12.47
C TYR A 54 -9.27 -14.46 -11.13
N ILE A 55 -10.02 -13.54 -10.56
CA ILE A 55 -10.92 -13.76 -9.42
C ILE A 55 -12.33 -13.41 -9.85
N LYS A 56 -13.34 -13.97 -9.18
CA LYS A 56 -14.72 -13.52 -9.37
C LYS A 56 -14.86 -12.09 -8.88
N TYR A 57 -15.70 -11.29 -9.55
CA TYR A 57 -15.98 -9.92 -9.13
C TYR A 57 -16.55 -9.87 -7.71
N SER A 58 -17.38 -10.85 -7.33
CA SER A 58 -17.92 -11.00 -5.98
C SER A 58 -16.86 -11.17 -4.90
N ASP A 59 -15.69 -11.72 -5.26
CA ASP A 59 -14.57 -11.93 -4.33
C ASP A 59 -13.61 -10.73 -4.25
N LYS A 60 -13.86 -9.65 -4.99
CA LYS A 60 -12.97 -8.47 -5.02
C LYS A 60 -12.67 -7.93 -3.63
N ILE A 61 -13.73 -7.69 -2.84
CA ILE A 61 -13.58 -7.14 -1.47
C ILE A 61 -12.84 -8.12 -0.57
N LYS A 62 -13.18 -9.42 -0.65
CA LYS A 62 -12.50 -10.49 0.10
C LYS A 62 -11.01 -10.54 -0.23
N GLY A 63 -10.64 -10.45 -1.51
CA GLY A 63 -9.26 -10.44 -1.97
C GLY A 63 -8.48 -9.23 -1.46
N ILE A 64 -9.06 -8.03 -1.54
CA ILE A 64 -8.45 -6.81 -0.99
C ILE A 64 -8.19 -6.97 0.51
N GLN A 65 -9.16 -7.47 1.28
CA GLN A 65 -9.01 -7.67 2.71
C GLN A 65 -7.95 -8.73 3.06
N GLU A 66 -7.87 -9.84 2.32
CA GLU A 66 -6.83 -10.85 2.54
C GLU A 66 -5.43 -10.32 2.24
N ALA A 67 -5.27 -9.64 1.11
CA ALA A 67 -4.00 -9.03 0.73
C ALA A 67 -3.58 -8.00 1.76
N GLN A 68 -4.47 -7.08 2.14
CA GLN A 68 -4.22 -6.08 3.17
C GLN A 68 -3.80 -6.73 4.47
N LYS A 69 -4.57 -7.68 5.01
CA LYS A 69 -4.23 -8.37 6.26
C LYS A 69 -2.85 -9.05 6.21
N ALA A 70 -2.50 -9.65 5.08
CA ALA A 70 -1.21 -10.30 4.91
C ALA A 70 -0.06 -9.29 4.80
N PHE A 71 -0.25 -8.16 4.13
CA PHE A 71 0.70 -7.07 4.11
C PHE A 71 0.88 -6.46 5.51
N ASN A 72 -0.20 -6.21 6.26
CA ASN A 72 -0.15 -5.73 7.65
C ASN A 72 0.75 -6.65 8.48
N LYS A 73 0.52 -7.96 8.40
CA LYS A 73 1.30 -8.94 9.15
C LYS A 73 2.78 -8.95 8.73
N LYS A 74 3.06 -8.98 7.42
CA LYS A 74 4.45 -8.96 6.91
C LYS A 74 5.19 -7.71 7.37
N LEU A 75 4.51 -6.57 7.37
CA LEU A 75 5.07 -5.32 7.82
C LEU A 75 5.31 -5.33 9.33
N GLU A 76 4.32 -5.74 10.12
CA GLU A 76 4.42 -5.88 11.58
C GLU A 76 5.59 -6.80 11.98
N ASP A 77 5.76 -7.93 11.30
CA ASP A 77 6.87 -8.87 11.54
C ASP A 77 8.23 -8.24 11.19
N ALA A 78 8.31 -7.46 10.10
CA ALA A 78 9.53 -6.75 9.70
C ALA A 78 9.93 -5.68 10.71
N ILE A 79 8.93 -5.01 11.28
CA ILE A 79 9.11 -3.96 12.29
C ILE A 79 9.56 -4.56 13.62
N LYS A 80 8.86 -5.58 14.12
CA LYS A 80 9.21 -6.26 15.39
C LYS A 80 10.62 -6.84 15.36
N SER A 81 11.13 -7.17 14.18
CA SER A 81 12.50 -7.66 14.00
C SER A 81 13.54 -6.56 13.75
N ASN A 82 13.16 -5.28 13.82
CA ASN A 82 14.00 -4.12 13.45
C ASN A 82 14.71 -4.32 12.09
N ASN A 83 14.05 -5.03 11.16
CA ASN A 83 14.63 -5.35 9.86
C ASN A 83 14.24 -4.27 8.85
N HIS A 84 15.01 -3.17 8.87
CA HIS A 84 14.80 -2.01 8.01
C HIS A 84 14.73 -2.36 6.52
N THR A 85 15.56 -3.31 6.06
CA THR A 85 15.53 -3.81 4.68
C THR A 85 14.19 -4.44 4.33
N LYS A 86 13.64 -5.26 5.23
CA LYS A 86 12.35 -5.93 5.02
C LYS A 86 11.17 -4.98 5.12
N VAL A 87 11.26 -3.94 5.96
CA VAL A 87 10.30 -2.83 6.00
C VAL A 87 10.29 -2.10 4.65
N LYS A 88 11.47 -1.72 4.14
CA LYS A 88 11.65 -1.10 2.83
C LYS A 88 11.04 -1.95 1.71
N GLU A 89 11.40 -3.24 1.63
CA GLU A 89 10.86 -4.14 0.62
C GLU A 89 9.33 -4.24 0.69
N THR A 90 8.78 -4.26 1.90
CA THR A 90 7.33 -4.29 2.10
C THR A 90 6.69 -2.99 1.60
N LEU A 91 7.25 -1.83 1.90
CA LEU A 91 6.77 -0.52 1.44
C LEU A 91 6.81 -0.39 -0.10
N ILE A 92 7.91 -0.80 -0.75
CA ILE A 92 8.02 -0.82 -2.21
C ILE A 92 6.92 -1.69 -2.82
N ASN A 93 6.61 -2.83 -2.20
CA ASN A 93 5.53 -3.69 -2.67
C ASN A 93 4.15 -3.03 -2.51
N ILE A 94 3.89 -2.32 -1.40
CA ILE A 94 2.62 -1.61 -1.17
C ILE A 94 2.44 -0.48 -2.19
N VAL A 95 3.51 0.27 -2.45
CA VAL A 95 3.53 1.31 -3.50
C VAL A 95 3.16 0.72 -4.85
N ARG A 96 3.86 -0.35 -5.24
CA ARG A 96 3.60 -1.01 -6.51
C ARG A 96 2.14 -1.45 -6.62
N GLU A 97 1.61 -2.08 -5.58
CA GLU A 97 0.20 -2.45 -5.50
C GLU A 97 -0.75 -1.27 -5.65
N THR A 98 -0.46 -0.19 -4.92
CA THR A 98 -1.30 1.01 -4.92
C THR A 98 -1.38 1.64 -6.31
N LEU A 99 -0.28 1.59 -7.06
CA LEU A 99 -0.14 2.19 -8.38
C LEU A 99 -0.52 1.24 -9.54
N GLU A 100 -0.57 -0.08 -9.32
CA GLU A 100 -0.96 -1.05 -10.34
C GLU A 100 -2.46 -1.00 -10.72
N GLU A 101 -3.28 -0.13 -10.10
CA GLU A 101 -4.61 0.20 -10.64
C GLU A 101 -4.51 1.25 -11.74
N PRO A 102 -4.87 0.94 -13.00
CA PRO A 102 -4.79 1.90 -14.07
C PRO A 102 -5.92 2.92 -13.90
N ARG A 103 -5.61 4.10 -13.38
CA ARG A 103 -6.40 5.30 -13.67
C ARG A 103 -5.90 5.87 -14.99
N SER A 104 -6.80 5.83 -15.96
CA SER A 104 -6.75 6.42 -17.29
C SER A 104 -6.02 7.77 -17.33
N GLY A 105 -4.80 7.78 -17.86
CA GLY A 105 -4.10 8.97 -18.37
C GLY A 105 -3.35 9.81 -17.33
N SER A 106 -2.09 10.16 -17.65
CA SER A 106 -1.21 11.14 -16.97
C SER A 106 -0.46 10.76 -15.68
N LEU A 107 -0.10 9.48 -15.47
CA LEU A 107 0.80 9.05 -14.37
C LEU A 107 2.16 8.52 -14.86
N GLU A 108 2.51 8.80 -16.11
CA GLU A 108 3.82 8.43 -16.66
C GLU A 108 4.92 9.16 -15.87
N GLY A 109 5.88 8.41 -15.32
CA GLY A 109 6.94 8.95 -14.45
C GLY A 109 6.60 9.06 -12.95
N VAL A 110 5.31 9.03 -12.55
CA VAL A 110 4.92 8.99 -11.12
C VAL A 110 5.38 7.69 -10.49
N TYR A 111 5.21 6.57 -11.18
CA TYR A 111 5.64 5.25 -10.69
C TYR A 111 7.13 5.18 -10.38
N ASP A 112 7.95 5.63 -11.33
CA ASP A 112 9.41 5.62 -11.16
C ASP A 112 9.83 6.59 -10.06
N THR A 113 9.19 7.76 -9.99
CA THR A 113 9.48 8.75 -8.93
C THR A 113 9.12 8.21 -7.55
N VAL A 114 7.95 7.58 -7.37
CA VAL A 114 7.60 6.97 -6.08
C VAL A 114 8.58 5.86 -5.71
N ASN A 115 8.93 4.99 -6.66
CA ASN A 115 9.90 3.93 -6.40
C ASN A 115 11.26 4.49 -6.02
N ILE A 116 11.75 5.50 -6.74
CA ILE A 116 12.99 6.22 -6.43
C ILE A 116 12.90 6.80 -5.03
N LEU A 117 11.84 7.54 -4.70
CA LEU A 117 11.63 8.14 -3.38
C LEU A 117 11.70 7.11 -2.26
N VAL A 118 10.91 6.04 -2.37
CA VAL A 118 10.90 4.97 -1.37
C VAL A 118 12.27 4.28 -1.31
N SER A 119 12.96 4.14 -2.44
CA SER A 119 14.27 3.47 -2.51
C SER A 119 15.45 4.31 -2.03
N ASP A 120 15.44 5.62 -2.26
CA ASP A 120 16.46 6.58 -1.86
C ASP A 120 16.31 6.86 -0.36
N TYR A 121 15.11 7.27 0.07
CA TYR A 121 14.85 7.62 1.47
C TYR A 121 14.81 6.42 2.41
N SER A 122 14.65 5.20 1.90
CA SER A 122 14.81 4.01 2.74
C SER A 122 16.25 3.74 3.21
N LYS A 123 17.23 4.52 2.73
CA LYS A 123 18.58 4.54 3.31
C LYS A 123 18.69 5.51 4.48
N GLU A 124 17.74 6.44 4.59
CA GLU A 124 17.68 7.43 5.65
C GLU A 124 16.97 6.84 6.88
N TYR A 125 17.72 6.74 7.99
CA TYR A 125 17.24 6.13 9.23
C TYR A 125 15.94 6.75 9.73
N ASP A 126 15.83 8.08 9.71
CA ASP A 126 14.67 8.80 10.25
C ASP A 126 13.42 8.62 9.41
N VAL A 127 13.53 8.55 8.07
CA VAL A 127 12.37 8.29 7.20
C VAL A 127 11.85 6.87 7.41
N VAL A 128 12.75 5.88 7.46
CA VAL A 128 12.35 4.49 7.73
C VAL A 128 11.72 4.38 9.12
N LYS A 129 12.31 5.02 10.13
CA LYS A 129 11.78 5.04 11.49
C LYS A 129 10.40 5.69 11.55
N ASN A 130 10.19 6.82 10.89
CA ASN A 130 8.89 7.49 10.83
C ASN A 130 7.83 6.63 10.13
N LEU A 131 8.21 5.91 9.08
CA LEU A 131 7.33 4.95 8.42
C LEU A 131 7.02 3.74 9.32
N ILE A 132 7.99 3.27 10.08
CA ILE A 132 7.80 2.25 11.13
C ILE A 132 6.80 2.77 12.18
N ASP A 133 6.95 4.00 12.65
CA ASP A 133 6.06 4.56 13.66
C ASP A 133 4.63 4.75 13.13
N ILE A 134 4.45 5.23 11.89
CA ILE A 134 3.15 5.34 11.22
C ILE A 134 2.49 3.96 11.12
N SER A 135 3.28 2.95 10.77
CA SER A 135 2.79 1.58 10.58
C SER A 135 2.32 0.88 11.85
N HIS A 136 2.92 1.22 12.99
CA HIS A 136 2.50 0.69 14.30
C HIS A 136 1.10 1.14 14.70
N LYS A 137 0.63 2.27 14.19
CA LYS A 137 -0.68 2.84 14.50
C LYS A 137 -1.80 2.17 13.72
N ASP A 138 -1.63 2.02 12.40
CA ASP A 138 -2.45 1.19 11.50
C ASP A 138 -1.84 1.15 10.09
N TYR A 139 -1.88 0.00 9.41
CA TYR A 139 -1.50 -0.14 7.99
C TYR A 139 -2.38 0.69 7.06
N SER A 140 -3.66 0.92 7.41
CA SER A 140 -4.54 1.79 6.64
C SER A 140 -3.95 3.21 6.49
N THR A 141 -3.24 3.70 7.52
CA THR A 141 -2.55 4.99 7.52
C THR A 141 -1.36 5.00 6.57
N ILE A 142 -0.60 3.92 6.43
CA ILE A 142 0.50 3.83 5.45
C ILE A 142 -0.04 3.85 4.03
N LEU A 143 -1.09 3.06 3.77
CA LEU A 143 -1.71 3.03 2.45
C LEU A 143 -2.32 4.41 2.12
N HIS A 144 -2.88 5.09 3.12
CA HIS A 144 -3.31 6.48 3.00
C HIS A 144 -2.15 7.41 2.62
N SER A 145 -1.03 7.37 3.36
CA SER A 145 0.16 8.17 3.05
C SER A 145 0.71 7.91 1.64
N ILE A 146 0.75 6.65 1.19
CA ILE A 146 1.21 6.30 -0.16
C ILE A 146 0.25 6.82 -1.23
N ASN A 147 -1.07 6.72 -1.00
CA ASN A 147 -2.07 7.29 -1.90
C ASN A 147 -1.95 8.81 -2.01
N VAL A 148 -1.79 9.50 -0.87
CA VAL A 148 -1.62 10.96 -0.84
C VAL A 148 -0.34 11.35 -1.58
N MET A 149 0.79 10.68 -1.33
CA MET A 149 2.03 10.88 -2.07
C MET A 149 1.83 10.74 -3.59
N ALA A 150 1.15 9.68 -4.05
CA ALA A 150 0.91 9.46 -5.47
C ALA A 150 0.07 10.59 -6.10
N LEU A 151 -0.94 11.10 -5.39
CA LEU A 151 -1.76 12.23 -5.84
C LEU A 151 -0.93 13.53 -5.90
N VAL A 152 -0.12 13.79 -4.88
CA VAL A 152 0.76 14.97 -4.81
C VAL A 152 1.76 14.97 -5.96
N LEU A 153 2.35 13.82 -6.27
CA LEU A 153 3.28 13.68 -7.40
C LEU A 153 2.59 13.89 -8.74
N GLY A 154 1.40 13.32 -8.94
CA GLY A 154 0.60 13.56 -10.15
C GLY A 154 0.30 15.05 -10.34
N PHE A 155 -0.02 15.76 -9.25
CA PHE A 155 -0.22 17.20 -9.28
C PHE A 155 1.08 17.98 -9.58
N ALA A 156 2.20 17.59 -8.98
CA ALA A 156 3.51 18.22 -9.22
C ALA A 156 3.92 18.13 -10.70
N PHE A 157 3.71 16.98 -11.35
CA PHE A 157 3.92 16.84 -12.79
C PHE A 157 2.95 17.68 -13.60
N TYR A 158 1.67 17.72 -13.23
CA TYR A 158 0.67 18.54 -13.91
C TYR A 158 1.03 20.03 -13.96
N ILE A 159 1.64 20.54 -12.88
CA ILE A 159 2.10 21.94 -12.81
C ILE A 159 3.56 22.13 -13.27
N ASN A 160 4.20 21.10 -13.82
CA ASN A 160 5.57 21.09 -14.36
C ASN A 160 6.67 21.51 -13.36
N LEU A 161 6.61 21.01 -12.12
CA LEU A 161 7.73 21.18 -11.19
C LEU A 161 8.97 20.41 -11.65
N SER A 162 10.14 20.85 -11.19
CA SER A 162 11.38 20.08 -11.38
C SER A 162 11.30 18.72 -10.68
N LEU A 163 12.16 17.78 -11.09
CA LEU A 163 12.21 16.46 -10.47
C LEU A 163 12.55 16.54 -8.97
N ASP A 164 13.44 17.45 -8.58
CA ASP A 164 13.85 17.62 -7.18
C ASP A 164 12.71 18.18 -6.32
N GLU A 165 12.00 19.20 -6.81
CA GLU A 165 10.80 19.73 -6.14
C GLU A 165 9.69 18.69 -6.04
N THR A 166 9.48 17.93 -7.13
CA THR A 166 8.51 16.82 -7.18
C THR A 166 8.85 15.76 -6.13
N LYS A 167 10.13 15.41 -6.00
CA LYS A 167 10.59 14.46 -4.98
C LYS A 167 10.31 14.95 -3.55
N ILE A 168 10.63 16.22 -3.26
CA ILE A 168 10.36 16.83 -1.96
C ILE A 168 8.87 16.78 -1.63
N LEU A 169 8.02 17.18 -2.58
CA LEU A 169 6.56 17.13 -2.42
C LEU A 169 6.03 15.72 -2.19
N GLY A 170 6.56 14.73 -2.90
CA GLY A 170 6.23 13.32 -2.67
C GLY A 170 6.55 12.88 -1.25
N LEU A 171 7.73 13.26 -0.73
CA LEU A 171 8.11 12.97 0.66
C LEU A 171 7.20 13.68 1.66
N CYS A 172 6.83 14.94 1.41
CA CYS A 172 5.85 15.66 2.22
C CYS A 172 4.51 14.92 2.24
N GLY A 173 4.01 14.46 1.09
CA GLY A 173 2.77 13.67 1.01
C GLY A 173 2.85 12.34 1.76
N LEU A 174 4.01 11.67 1.72
CA LEU A 174 4.24 10.41 2.42
C LEU A 174 4.25 10.59 3.95
N LEU A 175 4.86 11.68 4.43
CA LEU A 175 5.09 11.92 5.86
C LEU A 175 4.10 12.91 6.49
N HIS A 176 3.16 13.47 5.74
CA HIS A 176 2.29 14.58 6.19
C HIS A 176 1.58 14.29 7.53
N ASP A 177 1.25 13.03 7.76
CA ASP A 177 0.49 12.56 8.92
C ASP A 177 1.37 11.89 9.99
N VAL A 178 2.71 11.98 9.92
CA VAL A 178 3.62 11.33 10.88
C VAL A 178 3.34 11.71 12.33
N GLY A 179 2.86 12.92 12.59
CA GLY A 179 2.52 13.34 13.95
C GLY A 179 1.30 12.64 14.56
N LYS A 180 0.47 11.94 13.76
CA LYS A 180 -0.58 11.05 14.30
C LYS A 180 0.02 9.92 15.15
N THR A 181 1.29 9.58 14.95
CA THR A 181 2.01 8.65 15.83
C THR A 181 2.06 9.12 17.29
N LYS A 182 1.91 10.41 17.54
CA LYS A 182 1.90 11.00 18.88
C LYS A 182 0.49 11.22 19.44
N VAL A 183 -0.57 10.95 18.69
CA VAL A 183 -1.98 11.10 19.14
C VAL A 183 -2.46 9.81 19.81
N ASN A 184 -3.30 9.90 20.85
CA ASN A 184 -3.85 8.73 21.54
C ASN A 184 -4.65 7.82 20.59
N GLN A 185 -4.38 6.50 20.61
CA GLN A 185 -5.02 5.53 19.72
C GLN A 185 -6.54 5.45 19.90
N LYS A 186 -7.05 5.61 21.13
CA LYS A 186 -8.49 5.57 21.40
C LYS A 186 -9.23 6.72 20.72
N ILE A 187 -8.55 7.86 20.56
CA ILE A 187 -9.06 9.06 19.88
C ILE A 187 -8.99 8.85 18.36
N LEU A 188 -7.84 8.43 17.83
CA LEU A 188 -7.65 8.18 16.39
C LEU A 188 -8.63 7.15 15.83
N ASN A 189 -8.94 6.10 16.58
CA ASN A 189 -9.79 4.99 16.15
C ASN A 189 -11.25 5.13 16.61
N ALA A 190 -11.66 6.30 17.13
CA ALA A 190 -13.01 6.48 17.64
C ALA A 190 -14.05 6.32 16.53
N GLN A 191 -14.97 5.37 16.67
CA GLN A 191 -16.14 5.19 15.77
C GLN A 191 -17.35 6.05 16.20
N ARG A 192 -17.09 7.11 16.96
CA ARG A 192 -18.08 8.07 17.46
C ARG A 192 -17.62 9.49 17.13
N LYS A 193 -18.51 10.47 17.30
CA LYS A 193 -18.08 11.87 17.32
C LYS A 193 -17.09 12.09 18.47
N LEU A 194 -16.05 12.86 18.17
CA LEU A 194 -15.06 13.28 19.14
C LEU A 194 -15.62 14.40 20.01
N SER A 195 -15.14 14.49 21.25
CA SER A 195 -15.32 15.72 22.03
C SER A 195 -14.44 16.84 21.46
N ASP A 196 -14.69 18.07 21.88
CA ASP A 196 -13.89 19.22 21.46
C ASP A 196 -12.42 19.04 21.88
N GLU A 197 -12.16 18.52 23.10
CA GLU A 197 -10.80 18.25 23.58
C GLU A 197 -10.10 17.14 22.78
N GLU A 198 -10.83 16.07 22.43
CA GLU A 198 -10.31 15.00 21.59
C GLU A 198 -10.01 15.50 20.17
N PHE A 199 -10.79 16.44 19.66
CA PHE A 199 -10.55 17.07 18.36
C PHE A 199 -9.34 18.01 18.40
N GLU A 200 -9.16 18.80 19.45
CA GLU A 200 -7.95 19.60 19.67
C GLU A 200 -6.69 18.72 19.70
N GLU A 201 -6.76 17.58 20.38
CA GLU A 201 -5.69 16.60 20.42
C GLU A 201 -5.35 16.06 19.02
N ILE A 202 -6.34 15.78 18.17
CA ILE A 202 -6.08 15.41 16.77
C ILE A 202 -5.43 16.57 16.00
N LYS A 203 -5.93 17.81 16.11
CA LYS A 203 -5.36 18.96 15.38
C LYS A 203 -3.88 19.18 15.69
N SER A 204 -3.45 18.84 16.90
CA SER A 204 -2.04 18.94 17.31
C SER A 204 -1.08 18.04 16.50
N HIS A 205 -1.57 17.05 15.75
CA HIS A 205 -0.71 16.13 14.99
C HIS A 205 0.21 16.86 13.99
N THR A 206 -0.23 17.98 13.41
CA THR A 206 0.60 18.77 12.47
C THR A 206 1.84 19.34 13.17
N TYR A 207 1.64 20.02 14.31
CA TYR A 207 2.72 20.54 15.14
C TYR A 207 3.59 19.43 15.74
N ARG A 208 2.98 18.34 16.20
CA ARG A 208 3.73 17.18 16.70
C ARG A 208 4.58 16.55 15.61
N GLY A 209 4.07 16.45 14.39
CA GLY A 209 4.80 15.93 13.23
C GLY A 209 5.98 16.81 12.84
N TYR A 210 5.84 18.13 12.91
CA TYR A 210 6.94 19.07 12.67
C TYR A 210 8.11 18.91 13.65
N ASN A 211 7.86 18.45 14.89
CA ASN A 211 8.88 18.28 15.93
C ASN A 211 9.48 16.85 15.99
N ILE A 212 9.24 16.02 14.96
CA ILE A 212 9.81 14.68 14.81
C ILE A 212 11.00 14.78 13.85
#